data_AF-A0A095CBS1-F1
#
_entry.id   AF-A0A095CBS1-F1
#
_cell.length_a   1.000
_cell.length_b   1.000
_cell.length_c   1.000
_cell.angle_alpha   90.00
_cell.angle_beta   90.00
_cell.angle_gamma   90.00
#
_symmetry.space_group_name_H-M   'P 1'
#
loop_
_entity.id
_entity.type
_entity.pdbx_description
1 polymer ?
#
loop_
_entity_poly.entity_id
_entity_poly.type
_entity_poly.pdbx_seq_one_letter_code
_entity_poly.pdbx_strand_id
1 'polypeptide(L)'
;MSFASSSRTVLARTIIPSIGSTRGVLHRARPPRMPALPSPHNPKQPLPTSGTSHPVPPNLGTPSVLTTVTALPDSGLTFHHSPPPSAPSYTNGAIPDLFRWTTGESVRLSGEEAATALGERRWHGSKVDWSEELVQKMRDLRAQGLSRKGISESLQIPPEQQRLIPRVAPQSREQASAKAEEFAERKAKWGYRKRLARDVRQKRKEFW
;
A
#
# COMPACT_ATOMS: atom_id res chain seq x y z
N MET A 1 25.13 36.87 -62.60
CA MET A 1 24.57 37.43 -61.35
C MET A 1 24.71 36.40 -60.24
N SER A 2 25.18 36.87 -59.08
CA SER A 2 25.18 36.24 -57.74
C SER A 2 26.14 35.09 -57.45
N PHE A 3 27.24 35.46 -56.77
CA PHE A 3 28.01 34.63 -55.84
C PHE A 3 27.27 34.57 -54.49
N ALA A 4 27.16 33.39 -53.88
CA ALA A 4 26.99 33.22 -52.43
C ALA A 4 27.29 31.75 -52.09
N SER A 5 28.50 31.41 -51.65
CA SER A 5 28.93 31.46 -50.24
C SER A 5 28.00 30.67 -49.32
N SER A 6 28.34 29.39 -49.07
CA SER A 6 27.82 28.63 -47.94
C SER A 6 28.97 28.31 -46.99
N SER A 7 29.29 29.30 -46.17
CA SER A 7 30.08 29.16 -44.94
C SER A 7 29.26 28.37 -43.92
N ARG A 8 29.49 27.05 -43.84
CA ARG A 8 29.06 26.29 -42.67
C ARG A 8 30.07 26.51 -41.55
N THR A 9 29.70 27.36 -40.60
CA THR A 9 30.37 27.51 -39.32
C THR A 9 30.25 26.21 -38.53
N VAL A 10 31.39 25.58 -38.25
CA VAL A 10 31.47 24.48 -37.29
C VAL A 10 31.31 25.09 -35.90
N LEU A 11 30.13 24.97 -35.31
CA LEU A 11 29.95 25.30 -33.91
C LEU A 11 30.69 24.25 -33.08
N ALA A 12 31.77 24.70 -32.42
CA ALA A 12 32.50 23.93 -31.43
C ALA A 12 31.52 23.51 -30.32
N ARG A 13 31.33 22.20 -30.15
CA ARG A 13 30.63 21.66 -28.99
C ARG A 13 31.44 22.00 -27.75
N THR A 14 30.86 22.83 -26.89
CA THR A 14 31.30 23.08 -25.54
C THR A 14 31.38 21.76 -24.77
N ILE A 15 32.59 21.38 -24.41
CA ILE A 15 32.84 20.30 -23.44
C ILE A 15 32.44 20.89 -22.08
N ILE A 16 31.37 20.37 -21.49
CA ILE A 16 31.08 20.58 -20.07
C ILE A 16 31.71 19.39 -19.33
N PRO A 17 32.80 19.58 -18.55
CA PRO A 17 33.28 18.56 -17.65
C PRO A 17 32.55 18.74 -16.32
N SER A 18 31.77 17.75 -15.89
CA SER A 18 31.38 17.66 -14.49
C SER A 18 30.80 16.27 -14.18
N ILE A 19 31.68 15.42 -13.63
CA ILE A 19 31.51 14.74 -12.35
C ILE A 19 30.08 14.22 -12.06
N GLY A 20 29.93 12.90 -12.10
CA GLY A 20 28.72 12.26 -11.57
C GLY A 20 28.52 10.81 -11.99
N SER A 21 29.45 9.94 -11.60
CA SER A 21 29.23 8.49 -11.62
C SER A 21 28.01 8.12 -10.78
N THR A 22 26.88 7.84 -11.43
CA THR A 22 25.93 6.83 -10.95
C THR A 22 25.60 5.92 -12.13
N ARG A 23 26.18 4.72 -12.10
CA ARG A 23 25.84 3.62 -13.01
C ARG A 23 24.33 3.41 -12.95
N GLY A 24 23.62 3.80 -14.01
CA GLY A 24 22.29 3.29 -14.27
C GLY A 24 22.39 1.77 -14.43
N VAL A 25 22.02 1.02 -13.39
CA VAL A 25 21.86 -0.43 -13.48
C VAL A 25 20.64 -0.67 -14.34
N LEU A 26 20.86 -0.85 -15.64
CA LEU A 26 19.87 -1.45 -16.54
C LEU A 26 19.64 -2.89 -16.07
N HIS A 27 18.60 -3.10 -15.27
CA HIS A 27 18.06 -4.43 -15.00
C HIS A 27 17.49 -4.98 -16.32
N ARG A 28 18.34 -5.58 -17.16
CA ARG A 28 17.87 -6.46 -18.22
C ARG A 28 17.02 -7.52 -17.55
N ALA A 29 15.71 -7.50 -17.82
CA ALA A 29 14.77 -8.49 -17.33
C ALA A 29 15.32 -9.87 -17.73
N ARG A 30 15.81 -10.63 -16.74
CA ARG A 30 16.23 -12.01 -16.98
C ARG A 30 15.01 -12.76 -17.49
N PRO A 31 15.12 -13.59 -18.54
CA PRO A 31 14.01 -14.44 -18.96
C PRO A 31 13.54 -15.27 -17.76
N PRO A 32 12.23 -15.57 -17.66
CA PRO A 32 11.69 -16.36 -16.56
C PRO A 32 12.45 -17.69 -16.49
N ARG A 33 13.18 -17.92 -15.40
CA ARG A 33 13.81 -19.22 -15.14
C ARG A 33 12.68 -20.22 -14.94
N MET A 34 12.50 -21.12 -15.90
CA MET A 34 11.62 -22.28 -15.70
C MET A 34 12.16 -23.08 -14.52
N PRO A 35 11.31 -23.47 -13.55
CA PRO A 35 11.74 -24.36 -12.47
C PRO A 35 12.16 -25.69 -13.08
N ALA A 36 13.43 -26.06 -12.93
CA ALA A 36 13.91 -27.39 -13.29
C ALA A 36 13.27 -28.39 -12.32
N LEU A 37 12.38 -29.25 -12.84
CA LEU A 37 11.78 -30.32 -12.05
C LEU A 37 12.85 -31.41 -11.87
N PRO A 38 13.20 -31.79 -10.62
CA PRO A 38 14.16 -32.86 -10.39
C PRO A 38 13.55 -34.19 -10.90
N SER A 39 14.28 -34.83 -11.81
CA SER A 39 13.95 -36.17 -12.32
C SER A 39 14.84 -37.20 -11.63
N PRO A 40 14.37 -38.42 -11.35
CA PRO A 40 15.21 -39.49 -10.82
C PRO A 40 16.40 -39.83 -11.74
N HIS A 41 16.31 -39.51 -13.04
CA HIS A 41 17.39 -39.70 -14.01
C HIS A 41 18.29 -38.46 -14.19
N ASN A 42 17.98 -37.35 -13.51
CA ASN A 42 18.78 -36.13 -13.58
C ASN A 42 18.88 -35.49 -12.18
N PRO A 43 19.74 -36.04 -11.30
CA PRO A 43 19.86 -35.57 -9.93
C PRO A 43 20.35 -34.12 -9.90
N LYS A 44 19.83 -33.36 -8.94
CA LYS A 44 20.17 -31.94 -8.76
C LYS A 44 21.68 -31.80 -8.58
N GLN A 45 22.35 -31.05 -9.45
CA GLN A 45 23.77 -30.77 -9.26
C GLN A 45 23.96 -29.99 -7.95
N PRO A 46 24.92 -30.41 -7.09
CA PRO A 46 25.18 -29.73 -5.84
C PRO A 46 25.64 -28.31 -6.14
N LEU A 47 24.99 -27.32 -5.53
CA LEU A 47 25.49 -25.95 -5.61
C LEU A 47 26.88 -25.89 -4.96
N PRO A 48 27.77 -24.97 -5.36
CA PRO A 48 29.10 -24.82 -4.75
C PRO A 48 29.06 -24.49 -3.25
N THR A 49 27.89 -24.19 -2.68
CA THR A 49 27.65 -23.99 -1.25
C THR A 49 27.11 -25.24 -0.54
N SER A 50 26.91 -26.36 -1.24
CA SER A 50 26.23 -27.57 -0.74
C SER A 50 27.13 -28.48 0.13
N GLY A 51 28.32 -28.03 0.50
CA GLY A 51 29.28 -28.77 1.33
C GLY A 51 29.86 -27.99 2.51
N THR A 52 29.42 -26.76 2.75
CA THR A 52 29.89 -25.91 3.87
C THR A 52 28.85 -25.77 4.99
N SER A 53 27.89 -26.69 5.08
CA SER A 53 27.11 -26.83 6.30
C SER A 53 27.96 -27.51 7.37
N HIS A 54 28.80 -26.74 8.05
CA HIS A 54 29.25 -27.15 9.37
C HIS A 54 27.99 -27.46 10.21
N PRO A 55 27.97 -28.56 10.99
CA PRO A 55 26.91 -28.74 11.97
C PRO A 55 26.90 -27.49 12.85
N VAL A 56 25.80 -26.76 12.82
CA VAL A 56 25.61 -25.62 13.72
C VAL A 56 25.73 -26.21 15.13
N PRO A 57 26.70 -25.76 15.96
CA PRO A 57 26.80 -26.26 17.32
C PRO A 57 25.45 -26.04 18.01
N PRO A 58 24.91 -27.01 18.76
CA PRO A 58 23.56 -26.94 19.35
C PRO A 58 23.40 -25.79 20.35
N ASN A 59 24.47 -25.06 20.65
CA ASN A 59 24.55 -23.99 21.64
C ASN A 59 24.86 -22.61 21.06
N LEU A 60 24.63 -22.38 19.75
CA LEU A 60 24.40 -21.01 19.29
C LEU A 60 22.94 -20.69 19.55
N GLY A 61 22.68 -20.19 20.75
CA GLY A 61 21.40 -19.61 21.10
C GLY A 61 20.97 -18.65 19.99
N THR A 62 19.98 -19.06 19.22
CA THR A 62 18.94 -18.10 18.87
C THR A 62 18.28 -17.79 20.20
N PRO A 63 18.53 -16.62 20.84
CA PRO A 63 17.63 -16.22 21.88
C PRO A 63 16.26 -16.17 21.22
N SER A 64 15.35 -17.06 21.61
CA SER A 64 13.93 -16.74 21.54
C SER A 64 13.81 -15.54 22.46
N VAL A 65 13.85 -14.35 21.87
CA VAL A 65 14.10 -13.06 22.54
C VAL A 65 13.08 -12.76 23.66
N LEU A 66 12.07 -13.62 23.85
CA LEU A 66 10.96 -13.43 24.78
C LEU A 66 10.70 -14.62 25.73
N THR A 67 11.55 -15.65 25.75
CA THR A 67 11.37 -16.76 26.70
C THR A 67 11.94 -16.38 28.07
N THR A 68 11.09 -16.21 29.07
CA THR A 68 11.52 -15.88 30.44
C THR A 68 11.29 -17.06 31.38
N VAL A 69 12.25 -17.29 32.27
CA VAL A 69 12.18 -18.36 33.28
C VAL A 69 12.28 -17.71 34.65
N THR A 70 11.25 -17.86 35.49
CA THR A 70 11.24 -17.34 36.85
C THR A 70 11.21 -18.51 37.84
N ALA A 71 12.23 -18.61 38.69
CA ALA A 71 12.27 -19.60 39.76
C ALA A 71 11.32 -19.17 40.88
N LEU A 72 10.46 -20.09 41.33
CA LEU A 72 9.58 -19.86 42.46
C LEU A 72 10.36 -20.15 43.75
N PRO A 73 10.47 -19.19 44.69
CA PRO A 73 11.19 -19.41 45.93
C PRO A 73 10.59 -20.59 46.70
N ASP A 74 11.46 -21.34 47.39
CA ASP A 74 11.15 -22.42 48.34
C ASP A 74 10.48 -23.69 47.80
N SER A 75 10.28 -23.80 46.48
CA SER A 75 9.61 -24.97 45.86
C SER A 75 10.47 -25.77 44.88
N GLY A 76 11.62 -25.23 44.47
CA GLY A 76 12.45 -25.81 43.40
C GLY A 76 11.77 -25.83 42.02
N LEU A 77 10.62 -25.16 41.88
CA LEU A 77 9.85 -25.09 40.63
C LEU A 77 10.24 -23.85 39.81
N THR A 78 10.21 -23.99 38.49
CA THR A 78 10.47 -22.89 37.55
C THR A 78 9.25 -22.65 36.67
N PHE A 79 8.83 -21.38 36.57
CA PHE A 79 7.84 -20.95 35.60
C PHE A 79 8.53 -20.62 34.28
N HIS A 80 8.04 -21.23 33.20
CA HIS A 80 8.51 -20.97 31.85
C HIS A 80 7.46 -20.19 31.08
N HIS A 81 7.80 -18.97 30.64
CA HIS A 81 7.00 -18.19 29.71
C HIS A 81 7.61 -18.36 28.32
N SER A 82 6.88 -18.99 27.40
CA SER A 82 7.28 -19.17 26.00
C SER A 82 6.16 -18.64 25.08
N PRO A 83 6.27 -17.40 24.58
CA PRO A 83 5.25 -16.90 23.67
C PRO A 83 5.25 -17.72 22.37
N PRO A 84 4.09 -17.89 21.71
CA PRO A 84 3.98 -18.70 20.51
C PRO A 84 4.90 -18.16 19.39
N PRO A 85 5.55 -19.04 18.61
CA PRO A 85 6.51 -18.64 17.58
C PRO A 85 5.85 -18.08 16.30
N SER A 86 4.53 -18.19 16.16
CA SER A 86 3.77 -17.63 15.04
C SER A 86 3.52 -16.13 15.26
N ALA A 87 3.31 -15.38 14.17
CA ALA A 87 2.79 -14.01 14.23
C ALA A 87 1.68 -13.93 15.29
N PRO A 88 1.65 -12.87 16.13
CA PRO A 88 0.65 -12.76 17.19
C PRO A 88 -0.71 -13.03 16.58
N SER A 89 -1.41 -14.04 17.09
CA SER A 89 -2.81 -14.27 16.76
C SER A 89 -3.48 -12.90 16.86
N TYR A 90 -4.26 -12.51 15.87
CA TYR A 90 -4.96 -11.21 15.82
C TYR A 90 -6.04 -11.12 16.92
N THR A 91 -5.72 -11.44 18.17
CA THR A 91 -6.38 -10.92 19.35
C THR A 91 -6.00 -9.45 19.41
N ASN A 92 -6.82 -8.65 18.73
CA ASN A 92 -6.80 -7.20 18.71
C ASN A 92 -6.20 -6.62 20.00
N GLY A 93 -5.15 -5.82 19.86
CA GLY A 93 -4.30 -5.31 20.94
C GLY A 93 -4.97 -4.32 21.91
N ALA A 94 -6.16 -4.65 22.41
CA ALA A 94 -6.79 -3.98 23.53
C ALA A 94 -7.44 -5.05 24.43
N ILE A 95 -6.68 -5.57 25.38
CA ILE A 95 -7.25 -6.27 26.53
C ILE A 95 -8.03 -5.20 27.34
N PRO A 96 -9.33 -5.38 27.61
CA PRO A 96 -10.08 -4.43 28.42
C PRO A 96 -9.38 -4.26 29.77
N ASP A 97 -9.37 -3.05 30.33
CA ASP A 97 -8.61 -2.75 31.56
C ASP A 97 -8.93 -3.70 32.71
N LEU A 98 -10.16 -4.21 32.76
CA LEU A 98 -10.66 -5.19 33.73
C LEU A 98 -10.04 -6.59 33.61
N PHE A 99 -9.41 -6.94 32.49
CA PHE A 99 -8.80 -8.26 32.25
C PHE A 99 -7.25 -8.22 32.24
N ARG A 100 -6.64 -7.04 32.37
CA ARG A 100 -5.18 -6.88 32.42
C ARG A 100 -4.51 -7.63 33.60
N TRP A 101 -5.26 -7.90 34.67
CA TRP A 101 -4.76 -8.61 35.85
C TRP A 101 -4.88 -10.14 35.74
N THR A 102 -5.78 -10.65 34.88
CA THR A 102 -6.03 -12.09 34.71
C THR A 102 -5.29 -12.70 33.53
N THR A 103 -5.07 -11.93 32.48
CA THR A 103 -4.34 -12.38 31.29
C THR A 103 -3.05 -11.58 31.22
N GLY A 104 -1.91 -12.28 31.24
CA GLY A 104 -0.57 -11.68 31.32
C GLY A 104 -0.28 -10.62 30.25
N GLU A 105 0.92 -10.04 30.36
CA GLU A 105 1.35 -8.89 29.55
C GLU A 105 1.13 -9.12 28.04
N SER A 106 0.28 -8.30 27.42
CA SER A 106 0.22 -8.22 25.97
C SER A 106 1.54 -7.67 25.44
N VAL A 107 2.17 -8.37 24.49
CA VAL A 107 3.37 -7.86 23.80
C VAL A 107 3.01 -6.52 23.15
N ARG A 108 3.57 -5.43 23.69
CA ARG A 108 3.42 -4.09 23.11
C ARG A 108 4.32 -4.02 21.89
N LEU A 109 3.73 -4.05 20.70
CA LEU A 109 4.45 -3.81 19.46
C LEU A 109 5.03 -2.38 19.52
N SER A 110 6.36 -2.28 19.57
CA SER A 110 7.05 -0.98 19.60
C SER A 110 7.32 -0.51 18.17
N GLY A 111 6.95 0.74 17.88
CA GLY A 111 7.43 1.51 16.72
C GLY A 111 7.24 0.89 15.33
N GLU A 112 8.17 0.02 14.93
CA GLU A 112 8.32 -0.55 13.58
C GLU A 112 7.41 -1.75 13.32
N GLU A 113 7.05 -2.52 14.37
CA GLU A 113 6.16 -3.68 14.28
C GLU A 113 4.69 -3.29 14.25
N ALA A 114 4.36 -2.09 14.74
CA ALA A 114 3.03 -1.53 14.66
C ALA A 114 2.76 -1.11 13.22
N ALA A 115 1.79 -1.77 12.56
CA ALA A 115 1.31 -1.30 11.28
C ALA A 115 0.91 0.18 11.42
N THR A 116 1.42 1.04 10.54
CA THR A 116 1.04 2.45 10.53
C THR A 116 -0.48 2.52 10.47
N ALA A 117 -1.09 3.13 11.48
CA ALA A 117 -2.53 3.27 11.54
C ALA A 117 -2.98 3.92 10.23
N LEU A 118 -3.91 3.28 9.52
CA LEU A 118 -4.56 3.87 8.35
C LEU A 118 -5.12 5.20 8.85
N GLY A 119 -4.52 6.30 8.39
CA GLY A 119 -4.52 7.59 9.09
C GLY A 119 -5.87 7.92 9.73
N GLU A 120 -5.83 8.43 10.96
CA GLU A 120 -7.02 8.75 11.75
C GLU A 120 -8.06 9.47 10.90
N ARG A 121 -9.33 9.17 11.17
CA ARG A 121 -10.47 9.83 10.52
C ARG A 121 -10.36 11.33 10.82
N ARG A 122 -9.75 12.07 9.90
CA ARG A 122 -9.59 13.52 10.01
C ARG A 122 -10.97 14.13 10.23
N TRP A 123 -11.16 14.70 11.42
CA TRP A 123 -12.34 15.51 11.71
C TRP A 123 -12.15 16.84 11.00
N HIS A 124 -13.04 17.04 10.04
CA HIS A 124 -12.92 18.03 8.99
C HIS A 124 -13.89 19.17 9.35
N GLY A 125 -13.46 19.97 10.31
CA GLY A 125 -14.31 20.79 11.18
C GLY A 125 -14.36 22.26 10.83
N SER A 126 -14.28 22.67 9.57
CA SER A 126 -14.78 24.02 9.22
C SER A 126 -16.31 23.98 9.28
N LYS A 127 -16.97 24.73 10.16
CA LYS A 127 -18.43 24.86 10.14
C LYS A 127 -18.80 25.65 8.88
N VAL A 128 -19.42 24.97 7.91
CA VAL A 128 -20.16 25.65 6.84
C VAL A 128 -21.61 25.56 7.25
N ASP A 129 -22.25 26.71 7.31
CA ASP A 129 -23.66 26.80 7.58
C ASP A 129 -24.40 26.41 6.29
N TRP A 130 -25.07 25.27 6.32
CA TRP A 130 -25.86 24.76 5.20
C TRP A 130 -27.20 25.50 5.16
N SER A 131 -27.19 26.76 4.72
CA SER A 131 -28.42 27.53 4.52
C SER A 131 -29.28 26.94 3.40
N GLU A 132 -30.60 27.11 3.49
CA GLU A 132 -31.53 26.61 2.47
C GLU A 132 -31.22 27.17 1.08
N GLU A 133 -30.78 28.42 1.00
CA GLU A 133 -30.35 29.07 -0.25
C GLU A 133 -29.14 28.36 -0.88
N LEU A 134 -28.16 27.97 -0.05
CA LEU A 134 -26.98 27.25 -0.50
C LEU A 134 -27.39 25.85 -1.00
N VAL A 135 -28.32 25.19 -0.30
CA VAL A 135 -28.88 23.90 -0.70
C VAL A 135 -29.62 23.99 -2.04
N GLN A 136 -30.43 25.02 -2.25
CA GLN A 136 -31.13 25.25 -3.51
C GLN A 136 -30.12 25.46 -4.65
N LYS A 137 -29.15 26.38 -4.48
CA LYS A 137 -28.08 26.61 -5.46
C LYS A 137 -27.30 25.33 -5.81
N MET A 138 -27.02 24.47 -4.82
CA MET A 138 -26.38 23.18 -5.09
C MET A 138 -27.23 22.26 -5.96
N ARG A 139 -28.55 22.22 -5.73
CA ARG A 139 -29.47 21.42 -6.54
C ARG A 139 -29.54 21.96 -7.96
N ASP A 140 -29.55 23.27 -8.13
CA ASP A 140 -29.55 23.92 -9.45
C ASP A 140 -28.26 23.61 -10.23
N LEU A 141 -27.11 23.79 -9.58
CA LEU A 141 -25.80 23.47 -10.16
C LEU A 141 -25.68 21.97 -10.50
N ARG A 142 -26.29 21.10 -9.69
CA ARG A 142 -26.35 19.66 -9.99
C ARG A 142 -27.28 19.35 -11.16
N ALA A 143 -28.42 20.02 -11.25
CA ALA A 143 -29.34 19.90 -12.38
C ALA A 143 -28.65 20.34 -13.69
N GLN A 144 -27.80 21.36 -13.64
CA GLN A 144 -26.91 21.78 -14.74
C GLN A 144 -25.81 20.76 -15.07
N GLY A 145 -25.66 19.68 -14.29
CA GLY A 145 -24.71 18.61 -14.55
C GLY A 145 -23.33 18.80 -13.90
N LEU A 146 -23.14 19.79 -13.04
CA LEU A 146 -21.84 20.03 -12.41
C LEU A 146 -21.40 18.87 -11.50
N SER A 147 -20.11 18.57 -11.59
CA SER A 147 -19.47 17.57 -10.75
C SER A 147 -19.44 18.03 -9.29
N ARG A 148 -19.26 17.09 -8.36
CA ARG A 148 -19.06 17.39 -6.95
C ARG A 148 -17.92 18.41 -6.71
N LYS A 149 -16.91 18.42 -7.59
CA LYS A 149 -15.78 19.36 -7.56
C LYS A 149 -16.16 20.73 -8.10
N GLY A 150 -16.90 20.77 -9.21
CA GLY A 150 -17.42 22.03 -9.75
C GLY A 150 -18.34 22.74 -8.76
N ILE A 151 -19.24 22.01 -8.10
CA ILE A 151 -20.16 22.58 -7.09
C ILE A 151 -19.37 23.13 -5.88
N SER A 152 -18.35 22.40 -5.40
CA SER A 152 -17.54 22.89 -4.27
C SER A 152 -16.76 24.15 -4.64
N GLU A 153 -16.25 24.24 -5.87
CA GLU A 153 -15.50 25.41 -6.33
C GLU A 153 -16.41 26.63 -6.53
N SER A 154 -17.60 26.44 -7.12
CA SER A 154 -18.55 27.53 -7.37
C SER A 154 -19.14 28.13 -6.10
N LEU A 155 -19.38 27.30 -5.07
CA LEU A 155 -19.96 27.73 -3.79
C LEU A 155 -18.92 27.91 -2.69
N GLN A 156 -17.63 27.83 -3.03
CA GLN A 156 -16.50 27.95 -2.09
C GLN A 156 -16.61 27.02 -0.88
N ILE A 157 -17.14 25.81 -1.09
CA ILE A 157 -17.28 24.79 -0.04
C ILE A 157 -15.90 24.17 0.21
N PRO A 158 -15.45 24.08 1.48
CA PRO A 158 -14.18 23.45 1.83
C PRO A 158 -14.07 22.02 1.28
N PRO A 159 -12.88 21.60 0.78
CA PRO A 159 -12.68 20.30 0.14
C PRO A 159 -13.01 19.13 1.08
N GLU A 160 -12.82 19.38 2.36
CA GLU A 160 -13.16 18.54 3.50
C GLU A 160 -14.64 18.12 3.54
N GLN A 161 -15.54 19.05 3.26
CA GLN A 161 -16.99 18.84 3.29
C GLN A 161 -17.58 18.42 1.95
N GLN A 162 -16.77 18.39 0.89
CA GLN A 162 -17.19 18.02 -0.46
C GLN A 162 -17.96 16.68 -0.50
N ARG A 163 -17.64 15.76 0.42
CA ARG A 163 -18.30 14.44 0.56
C ARG A 163 -19.77 14.53 0.96
N LEU A 164 -20.24 15.64 1.52
CA LEU A 164 -21.63 15.86 1.93
C LEU A 164 -22.52 16.29 0.74
N ILE A 165 -21.95 16.91 -0.29
CA ILE A 165 -22.70 17.40 -1.47
C ILE A 165 -23.60 16.32 -2.10
N PRO A 166 -23.17 15.06 -2.33
CA PRO A 166 -24.06 14.03 -2.89
C PRO A 166 -25.26 13.67 -2.01
N ARG A 167 -25.19 13.92 -0.69
CA ARG A 167 -26.34 13.70 0.22
C ARG A 167 -27.40 14.80 0.07
N VAL A 168 -26.96 16.02 -0.19
CA VAL A 168 -27.85 17.20 -0.29
C VAL A 168 -28.38 17.41 -1.72
N ALA A 169 -27.50 17.22 -2.70
CA ALA A 169 -27.77 17.32 -4.13
C ALA A 169 -27.36 16.00 -4.82
N PRO A 170 -28.21 14.96 -4.72
CA PRO A 170 -27.98 13.69 -5.41
C PRO A 170 -27.98 13.89 -6.93
N GLN A 171 -27.29 13.01 -7.65
CA GLN A 171 -27.37 13.00 -9.12
C GLN A 171 -28.74 12.47 -9.54
N SER A 172 -29.26 12.97 -10.66
CA SER A 172 -30.45 12.37 -11.27
C SER A 172 -30.14 10.93 -11.70
N ARG A 173 -31.19 10.09 -11.77
CA ARG A 173 -31.04 8.68 -12.16
C ARG A 173 -30.38 8.55 -13.53
N GLU A 174 -30.73 9.44 -14.47
CA GLU A 174 -30.17 9.51 -15.83
C GLU A 174 -28.69 9.91 -15.84
N GLN A 175 -28.30 10.91 -15.04
CA GLN A 175 -26.89 11.29 -14.92
C GLN A 175 -26.05 10.16 -14.29
N ALA A 176 -26.64 9.43 -13.34
CA ALA A 176 -25.97 8.31 -12.68
C ALA A 176 -25.82 7.11 -13.64
N SER A 177 -26.84 6.78 -14.44
CA SER A 177 -26.77 5.71 -15.43
C SER A 177 -25.77 6.03 -16.54
N ALA A 178 -25.78 7.27 -17.08
CA ALA A 178 -24.82 7.70 -18.09
C ALA A 178 -23.36 7.54 -17.60
N LYS A 179 -23.07 7.92 -16.35
CA LYS A 179 -21.73 7.72 -15.77
C LYS A 179 -21.38 6.26 -15.54
N ALA A 180 -22.36 5.43 -15.21
CA ALA A 180 -22.16 3.99 -15.05
C ALA A 180 -21.84 3.34 -16.41
N GLU A 181 -22.54 3.74 -17.47
CA GLU A 181 -22.30 3.32 -18.85
C GLU A 181 -20.91 3.76 -19.33
N GLU A 182 -20.54 5.04 -19.15
CA GLU A 182 -19.18 5.52 -19.45
C GLU A 182 -18.10 4.69 -18.73
N PHE A 183 -18.35 4.33 -17.47
CA PHE A 183 -17.40 3.51 -16.71
C PHE A 183 -17.36 2.06 -17.21
N ALA A 184 -18.49 1.51 -17.64
CA ALA A 184 -18.59 0.18 -18.25
C ALA A 184 -17.86 0.14 -19.60
N GLU A 185 -18.02 1.16 -20.45
CA GLU A 185 -17.26 1.30 -21.69
C GLU A 185 -15.75 1.39 -21.45
N ARG A 186 -15.34 2.20 -20.46
CA ARG A 186 -13.93 2.29 -20.07
C ARG A 186 -13.39 0.95 -19.59
N LYS A 187 -14.20 0.15 -18.88
CA LYS A 187 -13.86 -1.23 -18.48
C LYS A 187 -13.79 -2.17 -19.68
N ALA A 188 -14.69 -2.04 -20.64
CA ALA A 188 -14.69 -2.84 -21.87
C ALA A 188 -13.39 -2.62 -22.66
N LYS A 189 -12.89 -1.38 -22.71
CA LYS A 189 -11.60 -1.00 -23.32
C LYS A 189 -10.37 -1.55 -22.59
N TRP A 190 -10.50 -2.16 -21.40
CA TRP A 190 -9.35 -2.76 -20.71
C TRP A 190 -8.93 -4.05 -21.41
N GLY A 191 -7.64 -4.13 -21.76
CA GLY A 191 -7.04 -5.37 -22.23
C GLY A 191 -7.09 -6.49 -21.19
N TYR A 192 -6.99 -7.74 -21.65
CA TYR A 192 -7.15 -8.95 -20.84
C TYR A 192 -6.33 -8.93 -19.54
N ARG A 193 -5.02 -8.62 -19.62
CA ARG A 193 -4.13 -8.58 -18.44
C ARG A 193 -4.60 -7.60 -17.37
N LYS A 194 -5.09 -6.43 -17.77
CA LYS A 194 -5.58 -5.39 -16.86
C LYS A 194 -6.88 -5.83 -16.18
N ARG A 195 -7.78 -6.47 -16.93
CA ARG A 195 -9.04 -7.02 -16.40
C ARG A 195 -8.74 -8.07 -15.33
N LEU A 196 -7.92 -9.08 -15.65
CA LEU A 196 -7.50 -10.12 -14.71
C LEU A 196 -6.86 -9.54 -13.44
N ALA A 197 -5.95 -8.57 -13.57
CA ALA A 197 -5.31 -7.94 -12.42
C ALA A 197 -6.31 -7.19 -11.51
N ARG A 198 -7.37 -6.59 -12.08
CA ARG A 198 -8.43 -5.93 -11.32
C ARG A 198 -9.33 -6.94 -10.61
N ASP A 199 -9.64 -8.06 -11.27
CA ASP A 199 -10.45 -9.14 -10.69
C ASP A 199 -9.70 -9.83 -9.53
N VAL A 200 -8.40 -10.10 -9.70
CA VAL A 200 -7.54 -10.62 -8.63
C VAL A 200 -7.48 -9.63 -7.46
N ARG A 201 -7.38 -8.33 -7.73
CA ARG A 201 -7.41 -7.31 -6.67
C ARG A 201 -8.75 -7.29 -5.93
N GLN A 202 -9.86 -7.46 -6.65
CA GLN A 202 -11.18 -7.55 -6.04
C GLN A 202 -11.29 -8.79 -5.16
N LYS A 203 -10.83 -9.96 -5.63
CA LYS A 203 -10.78 -11.19 -4.83
C LYS A 203 -9.91 -11.06 -3.59
N ARG A 204 -8.75 -10.39 -3.69
CA ARG A 204 -7.93 -10.07 -2.51
C ARG A 204 -8.69 -9.18 -1.53
N LYS A 205 -9.40 -8.16 -2.01
CA LYS A 205 -10.21 -7.28 -1.14
C LYS A 205 -11.40 -8.01 -0.50
N GLU A 206 -11.96 -9.02 -1.15
CA GLU A 206 -13.01 -9.87 -0.58
C GLU A 206 -12.46 -10.86 0.46
N PHE A 207 -11.20 -11.28 0.30
CA PHE A 207 -10.51 -12.19 1.22
C PHE A 207 -10.04 -11.49 2.50
N TRP A 208 -9.48 -10.28 2.36
CA TRP A 208 -9.06 -9.43 3.48
C TRP A 208 -10.26 -8.80 4.18
#